data_AF-A0A956F3Z5-F1
#
_entry.id   AF-A0A956F3Z5-F1
#
_cell.length_a   1.000
_cell.length_b   1.000
_cell.length_c   1.000
_cell.angle_alpha   90.00
_cell.angle_beta   90.00
_cell.angle_gamma   90.00
#
_symmetry.space_group_name_H-M   'P 1'
#
loop_
_entity.id
_entity.type
_entity.pdbx_description
1 polymer ?
#
loop_
_entity_poly.entity_id
_entity_poly.type
_entity_poly.pdbx_seq_one_letter_code
_entity_poly.pdbx_strand_id
1 'polypeptide(L)'
;DLLRGWFQIPTAKAHPGHYVAGNELGEMLTPTSADLLVAPVSLADGEGVTGHYRSGWFTFNAPPTGPAASALNGSVAHVVATVTQSDVSFDIELLASKADVLDTNGVPTIEGCPFDDGAGSGEAVISGDGTIVLTIDPSHWLDQLDLSRVTPPSDASIVEITADDATLAPLHNAFARGLRQAVAYSFSFIPD
;
A
#
# COMPACT_ATOMS: atom_id res chain seq x y z
N ASP A 1 18.56 15.10 -37.55
CA ASP A 1 19.59 15.21 -36.51
C ASP A 1 19.06 14.80 -35.16
N LEU A 2 19.67 13.95 -34.34
CA LEU A 2 20.75 12.98 -34.49
C LEU A 2 20.54 11.99 -33.34
N LEU A 3 20.04 10.79 -33.60
CA LEU A 3 20.28 9.65 -32.71
C LEU A 3 20.93 8.57 -33.57
N ARG A 4 22.27 8.48 -33.45
CA ARG A 4 23.14 7.55 -34.18
C ARG A 4 23.72 6.47 -33.26
N GLY A 5 22.94 6.01 -32.29
CA GLY A 5 23.32 4.90 -31.42
C GLY A 5 22.57 4.89 -30.10
N TRP A 6 21.96 3.75 -29.79
CA TRP A 6 21.53 3.39 -28.45
C TRP A 6 22.46 2.28 -27.99
N PHE A 7 23.39 2.58 -27.10
CA PHE A 7 24.23 1.57 -26.46
C PHE A 7 23.50 1.12 -25.18
N GLN A 8 22.68 0.08 -25.28
CA GLN A 8 22.27 -0.66 -24.09
C GLN A 8 23.51 -1.37 -23.53
N ILE A 9 23.76 -1.25 -22.23
CA ILE A 9 24.60 -2.22 -21.52
C ILE A 9 23.68 -3.43 -21.26
N PRO A 10 23.82 -4.56 -21.96
CA PRO A 10 22.93 -5.68 -21.81
C PRO A 10 23.54 -6.63 -20.78
N THR A 11 23.43 -6.32 -19.50
CA THR A 11 23.43 -7.28 -18.36
C THR A 11 23.60 -6.52 -17.05
N ALA A 12 22.52 -6.33 -16.30
CA ALA A 12 22.63 -6.33 -14.85
C ALA A 12 22.67 -7.81 -14.43
N LYS A 13 23.79 -8.25 -13.85
CA LYS A 13 23.83 -9.55 -13.20
C LYS A 13 23.00 -9.43 -11.93
N ALA A 14 21.82 -10.06 -11.90
CA ALA A 14 21.17 -10.37 -10.64
C ALA A 14 22.19 -11.15 -9.80
N HIS A 15 22.49 -10.67 -8.60
CA HIS A 15 23.30 -11.43 -7.66
C HIS A 15 22.53 -12.73 -7.34
N PRO A 16 23.12 -13.92 -7.52
CA PRO A 16 22.52 -15.16 -7.05
C PRO A 16 22.63 -15.20 -5.52
N GLY A 17 21.63 -14.63 -4.85
CA GLY A 17 21.26 -14.96 -3.49
C GLY A 17 19.82 -15.42 -3.57
N HIS A 18 19.56 -16.71 -3.39
CA HIS A 18 18.20 -17.20 -3.21
C HIS A 18 17.61 -16.47 -2.00
N TYR A 19 16.57 -15.68 -2.23
CA TYR A 19 15.63 -15.35 -1.18
C TYR A 19 15.17 -16.66 -0.52
N VAL A 20 15.31 -16.74 0.79
CA VAL A 20 14.77 -17.83 1.62
C VAL A 20 13.82 -17.16 2.59
N ALA A 21 12.56 -17.55 2.57
CA ALA A 21 11.58 -17.09 3.55
C ALA A 21 12.14 -17.32 4.97
N GLY A 22 12.13 -16.27 5.80
CA GLY A 22 12.76 -16.27 7.14
C GLY A 22 14.22 -15.80 7.21
N ASN A 23 14.85 -15.43 6.08
CA ASN A 23 16.19 -14.80 6.08
C ASN A 23 16.16 -13.26 5.98
N GLU A 24 14.98 -12.63 5.95
CA GLU A 24 14.82 -11.17 5.89
C GLU A 24 14.33 -10.58 7.23
N LEU A 25 15.26 -9.94 7.94
CA LEU A 25 15.17 -8.60 8.56
C LEU A 25 13.76 -8.08 8.94
N GLY A 26 13.19 -8.54 10.06
CA GLY A 26 12.00 -7.92 10.68
C GLY A 26 10.69 -8.31 10.00
N GLU A 27 10.18 -9.51 10.25
CA GLU A 27 8.95 -10.02 9.62
C GLU A 27 7.81 -10.18 10.64
N MET A 28 6.63 -9.64 10.30
CA MET A 28 5.38 -9.99 10.97
C MET A 28 4.78 -11.22 10.28
N LEU A 29 4.90 -12.38 10.93
CA LEU A 29 4.50 -13.67 10.36
C LEU A 29 2.98 -13.90 10.33
N THR A 30 2.22 -13.13 11.11
CA THR A 30 0.76 -13.25 11.18
C THR A 30 0.11 -12.06 10.51
N PRO A 31 -0.51 -12.23 9.32
CA PRO A 31 -1.27 -11.16 8.69
C PRO A 31 -2.46 -10.72 9.55
N THR A 32 -2.70 -9.41 9.56
CA THR A 32 -3.85 -8.81 10.25
C THR A 32 -4.48 -7.73 9.39
N SER A 33 -5.63 -7.22 9.82
CA SER A 33 -6.34 -6.10 9.20
C SER A 33 -6.62 -5.05 10.27
N ALA A 34 -6.58 -3.79 9.87
CA ALA A 34 -6.76 -2.65 10.75
C ALA A 34 -7.73 -1.65 10.12
N ASP A 35 -8.47 -0.96 10.96
CA ASP A 35 -9.15 0.28 10.58
C ASP A 35 -8.17 1.44 10.78
N LEU A 36 -7.85 2.13 9.69
CA LEU A 36 -6.86 3.22 9.70
C LEU A 36 -7.38 4.49 10.38
N LEU A 37 -8.69 4.61 10.60
CA LEU A 37 -9.30 5.76 11.29
C LEU A 37 -9.18 5.66 12.82
N VAL A 38 -8.82 4.49 13.35
CA VAL A 38 -8.64 4.26 14.79
C VAL A 38 -7.17 4.06 15.18
N ALA A 39 -6.24 4.45 14.28
CA ALA A 39 -4.81 4.41 14.55
C ALA A 39 -4.40 5.28 15.76
N PRO A 40 -3.34 4.91 16.51
CA PRO A 40 -2.47 3.75 16.29
C PRO A 40 -3.09 2.43 16.75
N VAL A 41 -2.78 1.34 16.05
CA VAL A 41 -3.18 -0.03 16.41
C VAL A 41 -1.94 -0.89 16.56
N SER A 42 -1.84 -1.65 17.65
CA SER A 42 -0.76 -2.62 17.84
C SER A 42 -0.96 -3.82 16.90
N LEU A 43 0.09 -4.14 16.16
CA LEU A 43 0.15 -5.32 15.30
C LEU A 43 0.75 -6.50 16.07
N ALA A 44 0.78 -7.68 15.44
CA ALA A 44 1.38 -8.86 16.06
C ALA A 44 2.90 -8.70 16.21
N ASP A 45 3.47 -9.43 17.17
CA ASP A 45 4.92 -9.50 17.34
C ASP A 45 5.58 -10.00 16.04
N GLY A 46 6.76 -9.43 15.76
CA GLY A 46 7.60 -9.81 14.64
C GLY A 46 8.99 -10.22 15.12
N GLU A 47 9.65 -11.07 14.35
CA GLU A 47 11.03 -11.46 14.60
C GLU A 47 11.95 -10.57 13.76
N GLY A 48 12.95 -9.95 14.39
CA GLY A 48 13.85 -9.00 13.75
C GLY A 48 15.32 -9.30 14.01
N VAL A 49 16.18 -8.85 13.11
CA VAL A 49 17.64 -8.84 13.34
C VAL A 49 18.13 -7.41 13.39
N THR A 50 19.16 -7.15 14.20
CA THR A 50 19.80 -5.84 14.25
C THR A 50 20.56 -5.55 12.97
N GLY A 51 20.67 -4.29 12.59
CA GLY A 51 21.36 -3.91 11.36
C GLY A 51 20.89 -2.59 10.76
N HIS A 52 21.32 -2.38 9.51
CA HIS A 52 21.03 -1.20 8.72
C HIS A 52 19.86 -1.46 7.77
N TYR A 53 18.86 -0.60 7.81
CA TYR A 53 17.62 -0.71 7.04
C TYR A 53 17.42 0.56 6.23
N ARG A 54 17.09 0.42 4.94
CA ARG A 54 16.80 1.55 4.05
C ARG A 54 15.39 1.54 3.50
N SER A 55 14.78 0.37 3.45
CA SER A 55 13.42 0.17 2.96
C SER A 55 12.85 -1.13 3.53
N GLY A 56 11.53 -1.21 3.55
CA GLY A 56 10.77 -2.43 3.84
C GLY A 56 9.92 -2.88 2.67
N TRP A 57 9.26 -4.02 2.85
CA TRP A 57 8.21 -4.53 1.98
C TRP A 57 6.88 -4.51 2.72
N PHE A 58 5.84 -4.04 2.05
CA PHE A 58 4.47 -4.11 2.55
C PHE A 58 3.68 -5.09 1.69
N THR A 59 3.14 -6.15 2.29
CA THR A 59 2.39 -7.18 1.55
C THR A 59 0.92 -7.15 1.96
N PHE A 60 0.04 -7.05 0.97
CA PHE A 60 -1.39 -7.19 1.18
C PHE A 60 -1.76 -8.67 1.28
N ASN A 61 -2.35 -9.06 2.40
CA ASN A 61 -2.88 -10.42 2.56
C ASN A 61 -4.30 -10.53 1.97
N ALA A 62 -4.53 -11.58 1.18
CA ALA A 62 -5.83 -11.89 0.61
C ALA A 62 -6.05 -13.42 0.63
N PRO A 63 -7.14 -13.93 1.24
CA PRO A 63 -8.24 -13.18 1.85
C PRO A 63 -7.82 -12.44 3.14
N PRO A 64 -8.48 -11.33 3.50
CA PRO A 64 -8.15 -10.58 4.69
C PRO A 64 -8.42 -11.39 5.96
N THR A 65 -7.59 -11.20 6.98
CA THR A 65 -7.66 -11.84 8.29
C THR A 65 -7.61 -10.78 9.39
N GLY A 66 -8.07 -11.10 10.60
CA GLY A 66 -8.03 -10.18 11.74
C GLY A 66 -9.27 -9.29 11.90
N PRO A 67 -9.19 -8.25 12.76
CA PRO A 67 -10.35 -7.50 13.24
C PRO A 67 -11.21 -6.80 12.17
N ALA A 68 -10.59 -6.31 11.09
CA ALA A 68 -11.28 -5.59 10.03
C ALA A 68 -11.59 -6.47 8.80
N ALA A 69 -11.41 -7.79 8.87
CA ALA A 69 -11.57 -8.69 7.74
C ALA A 69 -12.99 -8.69 7.15
N SER A 70 -14.01 -8.59 8.00
CA SER A 70 -15.41 -8.48 7.54
C SER A 70 -15.67 -7.16 6.82
N ALA A 71 -15.11 -6.06 7.33
CA ALA A 71 -15.24 -4.74 6.71
C ALA A 71 -14.52 -4.70 5.35
N LEU A 72 -13.38 -5.39 5.22
CA LEU A 72 -12.66 -5.50 3.96
C LEU A 72 -13.40 -6.34 2.91
N ASN A 73 -14.37 -7.17 3.29
CA ASN A 73 -15.23 -7.92 2.36
C ASN A 73 -14.45 -8.66 1.24
N GLY A 74 -13.33 -9.30 1.58
CA GLY A 74 -12.47 -10.01 0.62
C GLY A 74 -11.50 -9.11 -0.16
N SER A 75 -11.60 -7.79 -0.03
CA SER A 75 -10.71 -6.79 -0.61
C SER A 75 -9.44 -6.61 0.24
N VAL A 76 -8.39 -6.05 -0.37
CA VAL A 76 -7.15 -5.69 0.32
C VAL A 76 -7.17 -4.26 0.87
N ALA A 77 -8.02 -3.40 0.30
CA ALA A 77 -8.32 -2.08 0.81
C ALA A 77 -9.79 -1.75 0.54
N HIS A 78 -10.41 -1.06 1.50
CA HIS A 78 -11.79 -0.61 1.42
C HIS A 78 -11.88 0.82 1.95
N VAL A 79 -12.39 1.74 1.12
CA VAL A 79 -12.63 3.14 1.48
C VAL A 79 -14.10 3.46 1.24
N VAL A 80 -14.79 3.94 2.27
CA VAL A 80 -16.09 4.60 2.16
C VAL A 80 -15.86 6.09 2.39
N ALA A 81 -16.32 6.92 1.48
CA ALA A 81 -16.13 8.37 1.55
C ALA A 81 -17.36 9.14 1.11
N THR A 82 -17.65 10.24 1.80
CA THR A 82 -18.64 11.21 1.34
C THR A 82 -17.97 12.19 0.37
N VAL A 83 -18.51 12.28 -0.84
CA VAL A 83 -18.08 13.22 -1.87
C VAL A 83 -19.07 14.38 -1.94
N THR A 84 -18.56 15.60 -1.95
CA THR A 84 -19.37 16.80 -2.16
C THR A 84 -19.02 17.43 -3.51
N GLN A 85 -20.01 17.47 -4.41
CA GLN A 85 -19.92 18.15 -5.70
C GLN A 85 -20.93 19.30 -5.74
N SER A 86 -20.44 20.54 -5.79
CA SER A 86 -21.26 21.74 -5.63
C SER A 86 -22.09 21.67 -4.33
N ASP A 87 -23.42 21.57 -4.42
CA ASP A 87 -24.32 21.52 -3.26
C ASP A 87 -24.90 20.12 -3.00
N VAL A 88 -24.37 19.08 -3.68
CA VAL A 88 -24.81 17.69 -3.52
C VAL A 88 -23.72 16.88 -2.85
N SER A 89 -24.07 16.23 -1.73
CA SER A 89 -23.21 15.25 -1.06
C SER A 89 -23.80 13.86 -1.24
N PHE A 90 -22.94 12.89 -1.56
CA PHE A 90 -23.31 11.49 -1.70
C PHE A 90 -22.11 10.61 -1.34
N ASP A 91 -22.37 9.36 -1.00
CA ASP A 91 -21.32 8.44 -0.58
C ASP A 91 -20.81 7.60 -1.76
N ILE A 92 -19.51 7.32 -1.74
CA ILE A 92 -18.85 6.41 -2.66
C ILE A 92 -18.16 5.29 -1.89
N GLU A 93 -18.04 4.14 -2.53
CA GLU A 93 -17.28 2.99 -2.03
C GLU A 93 -16.19 2.63 -3.03
N LEU A 94 -14.93 2.54 -2.57
CA LEU A 94 -13.81 2.04 -3.34
C LEU A 94 -13.31 0.74 -2.71
N LEU A 95 -13.31 -0.32 -3.50
CA LEU A 95 -12.79 -1.64 -3.12
C LEU A 95 -11.63 -2.00 -4.05
N ALA A 96 -10.48 -2.33 -3.48
CA ALA A 96 -9.36 -2.88 -4.24
C ALA A 96 -9.17 -4.35 -3.90
N SER A 97 -9.12 -5.19 -4.92
CA SER A 97 -8.84 -6.61 -4.81
C SER A 97 -7.34 -6.89 -4.80
N LYS A 98 -6.96 -8.15 -4.55
CA LYS A 98 -5.58 -8.61 -4.72
C LYS A 98 -5.03 -8.30 -6.13
N ALA A 99 -5.87 -8.39 -7.16
CA ALA A 99 -5.43 -8.21 -8.55
C ALA A 99 -4.97 -6.76 -8.84
N ASP A 100 -5.47 -5.80 -8.07
CA ASP A 100 -5.17 -4.37 -8.23
C ASP A 100 -3.77 -3.99 -7.75
N VAL A 101 -3.19 -4.80 -6.86
CA VAL A 101 -1.94 -4.52 -6.15
C VAL A 101 -0.81 -5.51 -6.47
N LEU A 102 -0.96 -6.31 -7.53
CA LEU A 102 0.09 -7.24 -7.95
C LEU A 102 1.32 -6.50 -8.49
N ASP A 103 2.50 -6.98 -8.10
CA ASP A 103 3.80 -6.60 -8.64
C ASP A 103 4.05 -7.29 -10.01
N THR A 104 5.26 -7.13 -10.56
CA THR A 104 5.67 -7.76 -11.81
C THR A 104 5.76 -9.29 -11.75
N ASN A 105 5.83 -9.86 -10.55
CA ASN A 105 5.89 -11.31 -10.30
C ASN A 105 4.52 -11.91 -9.96
N GLY A 106 3.46 -11.09 -9.90
CA GLY A 106 2.12 -11.53 -9.52
C GLY A 106 1.92 -11.71 -8.01
N VAL A 107 2.72 -11.01 -7.20
CA VAL A 107 2.66 -10.99 -5.73
C VAL A 107 2.09 -9.64 -5.27
N PRO A 108 1.15 -9.60 -4.31
CA PRO A 108 0.53 -8.35 -3.86
C PRO A 108 1.43 -7.59 -2.86
N THR A 109 2.63 -7.25 -3.29
CA THR A 109 3.68 -6.65 -2.46
C THR A 109 4.12 -5.31 -3.03
N ILE A 110 4.29 -4.34 -2.14
CA ILE A 110 4.88 -3.04 -2.41
C ILE A 110 6.31 -3.07 -1.88
N GLU A 111 7.27 -2.96 -2.78
CA GLU A 111 8.69 -2.92 -2.46
C GLU A 111 9.20 -1.48 -2.35
N GLY A 112 10.30 -1.28 -1.62
CA GLY A 112 10.96 0.02 -1.54
C GLY A 112 10.24 1.04 -0.67
N CYS A 113 9.35 0.59 0.23
CA CYS A 113 8.71 1.44 1.22
C CYS A 113 9.79 2.08 2.10
N PRO A 114 9.86 3.42 2.21
CA PRO A 114 10.93 4.09 2.95
C PRO A 114 10.98 3.62 4.40
N PHE A 115 12.21 3.44 4.90
CA PHE A 115 12.47 3.22 6.31
C PHE A 115 13.19 4.45 6.86
N ASP A 116 12.53 5.20 7.74
CA ASP A 116 13.06 6.43 8.34
C ASP A 116 13.44 6.18 9.81
N ASP A 117 14.60 6.69 10.22
CA ASP A 117 15.02 6.78 11.63
C ASP A 117 14.67 8.13 12.27
N GLY A 118 13.99 9.01 11.52
CA GLY A 118 13.69 10.38 11.92
C GLY A 118 14.89 11.33 11.81
N ALA A 119 16.05 10.87 11.32
CA ALA A 119 17.27 11.68 11.17
C ALA A 119 17.50 12.16 9.72
N GLY A 120 16.64 11.78 8.77
CA GLY A 120 16.75 12.20 7.36
C GLY A 120 17.95 11.61 6.62
N SER A 121 18.57 10.57 7.19
CA SER A 121 19.73 9.85 6.65
C SER A 121 19.36 8.88 5.53
N GLY A 122 18.08 8.50 5.43
CA GLY A 122 17.59 7.45 4.54
C GLY A 122 18.03 6.04 4.96
N GLU A 123 18.54 5.88 6.18
CA GLU A 123 19.03 4.62 6.71
C GLU A 123 18.83 4.55 8.22
N ALA A 124 17.99 3.62 8.68
CA ALA A 124 17.80 3.34 10.09
C ALA A 124 18.76 2.27 10.60
N VAL A 125 19.33 2.52 11.77
CA VAL A 125 20.17 1.55 12.50
C VAL A 125 19.38 0.98 13.66
N ILE A 126 18.99 -0.29 13.52
CA ILE A 126 18.30 -1.03 14.58
C ILE A 126 19.34 -1.71 15.45
N SER A 127 19.39 -1.33 16.73
CA SER A 127 20.25 -1.93 17.75
C SER A 127 19.44 -2.37 18.96
N GLY A 128 19.12 -3.66 19.01
CA GLY A 128 18.37 -4.28 20.12
C GLY A 128 16.88 -4.41 19.85
N ASP A 129 16.15 -4.67 20.93
CA ASP A 129 14.71 -4.85 20.94
C ASP A 129 13.99 -3.49 20.82
N GLY A 130 12.76 -3.53 20.31
CA GLY A 130 11.98 -2.33 20.05
C GLY A 130 10.76 -2.61 19.17
N THR A 131 10.09 -1.54 18.77
CA THR A 131 8.86 -1.57 17.97
C THR A 131 9.12 -1.02 16.57
N ILE A 132 8.77 -1.80 15.55
CA ILE A 132 8.62 -1.29 14.17
C ILE A 132 7.26 -0.62 14.05
N VAL A 133 7.25 0.62 13.57
CA VAL A 133 6.02 1.37 13.28
C VAL A 133 5.82 1.46 11.78
N LEU A 134 4.77 0.84 11.29
CA LEU A 134 4.25 1.05 9.94
C LEU A 134 3.27 2.23 9.97
N THR A 135 3.58 3.26 9.19
CA THR A 135 2.66 4.35 8.88
C THR A 135 2.11 4.16 7.48
N ILE A 136 0.78 4.24 7.37
CA ILE A 136 0.08 4.24 6.09
C ILE A 136 -0.56 5.61 5.93
N ASP A 137 -0.31 6.27 4.81
CA ASP A 137 -0.94 7.55 4.46
C ASP A 137 -1.95 7.35 3.31
N PRO A 138 -3.26 7.22 3.64
CA PRO A 138 -4.30 7.05 2.63
C PRO A 138 -4.45 8.22 1.67
N SER A 139 -3.88 9.41 1.95
CA SER A 139 -3.96 10.54 1.03
C SER A 139 -3.28 10.22 -0.32
N HIS A 140 -2.21 9.41 -0.30
CA HIS A 140 -1.57 8.89 -1.51
C HIS A 140 -2.44 7.92 -2.30
N TRP A 141 -3.43 7.27 -1.67
CA TRP A 141 -4.37 6.41 -2.37
C TRP A 141 -5.41 7.21 -3.15
N LEU A 142 -5.71 8.41 -2.65
CA LEU A 142 -6.79 9.27 -3.14
C LEU A 142 -6.28 10.41 -4.04
N ASP A 143 -4.96 10.59 -4.15
CA ASP A 143 -4.29 11.74 -4.79
C ASP A 143 -4.67 11.96 -6.26
N GLN A 144 -4.89 10.88 -7.00
CA GLN A 144 -5.15 10.86 -8.44
C GLN A 144 -6.63 10.66 -8.78
N LEU A 145 -7.51 10.68 -7.79
CA LEU A 145 -8.93 10.48 -8.01
C LEU A 145 -9.57 11.69 -8.68
N ASP A 146 -10.08 11.49 -9.89
CA ASP A 146 -10.90 12.46 -10.60
C ASP A 146 -12.38 12.23 -10.27
N LEU A 147 -12.82 12.76 -9.13
CA LEU A 147 -14.18 12.60 -8.63
C LEU A 147 -15.24 13.32 -9.49
N SER A 148 -14.84 14.19 -10.42
CA SER A 148 -15.77 14.87 -11.35
C SER A 148 -16.48 13.90 -12.31
N ARG A 149 -15.98 12.66 -12.39
CA ARG A 149 -16.55 11.56 -13.20
C ARG A 149 -17.71 10.84 -12.52
N VAL A 150 -17.84 10.99 -11.20
CA VAL A 150 -18.86 10.28 -10.45
C VAL A 150 -20.16 11.06 -10.53
N THR A 151 -21.20 10.42 -11.04
CA THR A 151 -22.55 11.02 -11.08
C THR A 151 -23.23 10.80 -9.73
N PRO A 152 -23.75 11.84 -9.07
CA PRO A 152 -24.52 11.67 -7.85
C PRO A 152 -25.72 10.72 -8.08
N PRO A 153 -25.97 9.76 -7.17
CA PRO A 153 -27.10 8.87 -7.28
C PRO A 153 -28.41 9.64 -7.12
N SER A 154 -29.50 9.13 -7.71
CA SER A 154 -30.84 9.74 -7.57
C SER A 154 -31.52 9.41 -6.24
N ASP A 155 -30.92 8.53 -5.46
CA ASP A 155 -31.38 8.07 -4.15
C ASP A 155 -30.21 8.11 -3.14
N ALA A 156 -30.44 7.58 -1.93
CA ALA A 156 -29.42 7.51 -0.89
C ALA A 156 -28.51 6.28 -1.02
N SER A 157 -28.37 5.69 -2.21
CA SER A 157 -27.44 4.59 -2.43
C SER A 157 -25.99 5.07 -2.43
N ILE A 158 -25.08 4.16 -2.06
CA ILE A 158 -23.64 4.39 -2.19
C ILE A 158 -23.25 4.07 -3.64
N VAL A 159 -22.42 4.92 -4.25
CA VAL A 159 -21.88 4.66 -5.58
C VAL A 159 -20.65 3.78 -5.48
N GLU A 160 -20.76 2.53 -5.92
CA GLU A 160 -19.64 1.59 -5.99
C GLU A 160 -18.70 1.96 -7.15
N ILE A 161 -17.45 2.24 -6.84
CA ILE A 161 -16.40 2.52 -7.83
C ILE A 161 -15.74 1.20 -8.22
N THR A 162 -16.02 0.72 -9.43
CA THR A 162 -15.52 -0.58 -9.91
C THR A 162 -14.74 -0.45 -11.22
N ALA A 163 -13.85 -1.41 -11.48
CA ALA A 163 -13.12 -1.51 -12.76
C ALA A 163 -14.01 -1.94 -13.94
N ASP A 164 -15.15 -2.59 -13.67
CA ASP A 164 -16.04 -3.14 -14.69
C ASP A 164 -16.96 -2.08 -15.32
N ASP A 165 -17.21 -0.98 -14.60
CA ASP A 165 -17.89 0.19 -15.15
C ASP A 165 -16.90 1.05 -15.95
N ALA A 166 -17.08 1.15 -17.26
CA ALA A 166 -16.19 1.91 -18.14
C ALA A 166 -16.06 3.41 -17.79
N THR A 167 -17.06 4.00 -17.13
CA THR A 167 -17.04 5.40 -16.69
C THR A 167 -16.25 5.60 -15.41
N LEU A 168 -16.29 4.62 -14.50
CA LEU A 168 -15.63 4.65 -13.18
C LEU A 168 -14.28 3.93 -13.18
N ALA A 169 -13.98 3.10 -14.18
CA ALA A 169 -12.72 2.37 -14.32
C ALA A 169 -11.48 3.29 -14.24
N PRO A 170 -11.45 4.50 -14.83
CA PRO A 170 -10.31 5.40 -14.64
C PRO A 170 -10.08 5.80 -13.18
N LEU A 171 -11.15 5.96 -12.40
CA LEU A 171 -11.13 6.30 -10.98
C LEU A 171 -10.63 5.10 -10.15
N HIS A 172 -11.18 3.91 -10.40
CA HIS A 172 -10.71 2.65 -9.80
C HIS A 172 -9.21 2.43 -10.08
N ASN A 173 -8.79 2.60 -11.33
CA ASN A 173 -7.39 2.45 -11.72
C ASN A 173 -6.48 3.49 -11.05
N ALA A 174 -6.98 4.70 -10.77
CA ALA A 174 -6.24 5.70 -10.02
C ALA A 174 -6.06 5.29 -8.56
N PHE A 175 -7.12 4.80 -7.91
CA PHE A 175 -7.04 4.23 -6.55
C PHE A 175 -6.03 3.07 -6.48
N ALA A 176 -6.10 2.12 -7.41
CA ALA A 176 -5.17 1.00 -7.52
C ALA A 176 -3.70 1.45 -7.76
N ARG A 177 -3.48 2.56 -8.48
CA ARG A 177 -2.13 3.13 -8.62
C ARG A 177 -1.65 3.75 -7.31
N GLY A 178 -2.51 4.48 -6.61
CA GLY A 178 -2.22 5.06 -5.29
C GLY A 178 -1.81 4.00 -4.26
N LEU A 179 -2.54 2.88 -4.20
CA LEU A 179 -2.20 1.72 -3.36
C LEU A 179 -0.84 1.08 -3.68
N ARG A 180 -0.31 1.31 -4.89
CA ARG A 180 1.01 0.79 -5.30
C ARG A 180 2.14 1.78 -5.11
N GLN A 181 1.86 2.97 -4.58
CA GLN A 181 2.90 3.95 -4.29
C GLN A 181 3.64 3.54 -3.01
N ALA A 182 4.93 3.18 -3.12
CA ALA A 182 5.76 2.84 -1.96
C ALA A 182 5.77 3.94 -0.90
N VAL A 183 5.69 5.21 -1.30
CA VAL A 183 5.65 6.37 -0.39
C VAL A 183 4.40 6.44 0.48
N ALA A 184 3.33 5.71 0.15
CA ALA A 184 2.14 5.60 0.99
C ALA A 184 2.36 4.73 2.24
N TYR A 185 3.50 4.01 2.31
CA TYR A 185 3.86 3.10 3.38
C TYR A 185 5.26 3.45 3.88
N SER A 186 5.39 3.85 5.14
CA SER A 186 6.70 4.12 5.73
C SER A 186 6.91 3.33 7.01
N PHE A 187 8.14 2.90 7.22
CA PHE A 187 8.57 2.18 8.40
C PHE A 187 9.46 3.07 9.25
N SER A 188 9.37 2.91 10.57
CA SER A 188 10.33 3.48 11.52
C SER A 188 10.55 2.51 12.67
N PHE A 189 11.55 2.80 13.50
CA PHE A 189 11.91 1.96 14.66
C PHE A 189 11.93 2.81 15.94
N ILE A 190 11.29 2.29 16.99
CA ILE A 190 11.30 2.86 18.34
C ILE A 190 12.03 1.85 19.24
N PRO A 191 13.25 2.17 19.73
CA PRO A 191 13.93 1.31 20.70
C PRO A 191 13.15 1.20 22.01
N ASP A 192 13.25 0.04 22.68
CA ASP A 192 12.70 -0.17 24.04
C ASP A 192 13.39 0.67 25.14
#